data_AF-A0AAQ4DZC0-F1
#
_entry.id   AF-A0AAQ4DZC0-F1
#
_cell.length_a   1.000
_cell.length_b   1.000
_cell.length_c   1.000
_cell.angle_alpha   90.00
_cell.angle_beta   90.00
_cell.angle_gamma   90.00
#
_symmetry.space_group_name_H-M   'P 1'
#
loop_
_entity.id
_entity.type
_entity.pdbx_description
1 polymer ?
#
loop_
_entity_poly.entity_id
_entity_poly.type
_entity_poly.pdbx_seq_one_letter_code
_entity_poly.pdbx_strand_id
1 'polypeptide(L)'
;MPSSSLPVECGLCLAKTPYGEMVDLLWCGHLLCRECVHRTAVNSTTYIIHCPVASEGGAPCNSCIQESALETVLTAQEQRRRKTLAEQSS
;
A
#
# COMPACT_ATOMS: atom_id res chain seq x y z
N MET A 1 22.27 7.84 20.29
CA MET A 1 21.92 8.64 19.10
C MET A 1 20.41 8.62 19.00
N PRO A 2 19.70 9.77 18.93
CA PRO A 2 18.25 9.80 19.10
C PRO A 2 17.60 9.02 17.95
N SER A 3 16.92 7.94 18.31
CA SER A 3 16.09 7.12 17.44
C SER A 3 14.81 7.88 17.08
N SER A 4 14.95 9.03 16.43
CA SER A 4 13.81 9.87 16.01
C SER A 4 13.24 9.32 14.72
N SER A 5 12.52 8.20 14.82
CA SER A 5 11.55 7.79 13.82
C SER A 5 10.43 8.84 13.85
N LEU A 6 10.58 9.95 13.11
CA LEU A 6 9.53 10.96 13.06
C LEU A 6 8.23 10.27 12.62
N PRO A 7 7.13 10.45 13.38
CA PRO A 7 5.86 9.90 12.98
C PRO A 7 5.39 10.63 11.73
N VAL A 8 5.07 9.86 10.70
CA VAL A 8 4.50 10.34 9.45
C VAL A 8 3.01 10.02 9.43
N GLU A 9 2.23 10.83 8.72
CA GLU A 9 0.78 10.67 8.62
C GLU A 9 0.43 9.88 7.35
N CYS A 10 -0.41 8.86 7.52
CA CYS A 10 -0.89 8.04 6.40
C CYS A 10 -1.82 8.88 5.53
N GLY A 11 -1.58 8.93 4.22
CA GLY A 11 -2.43 9.69 3.29
C GLY A 11 -3.87 9.17 3.14
N LEU A 12 -4.22 8.03 3.74
CA LEU A 12 -5.56 7.44 3.67
C LEU A 12 -6.35 7.54 4.98
N CYS A 13 -5.75 7.13 6.10
CA CYS A 13 -6.42 7.13 7.41
C CYS A 13 -5.96 8.26 8.33
N LEU A 14 -4.98 9.06 7.91
CA LEU A 14 -4.36 10.14 8.68
C LEU A 14 -3.74 9.66 10.01
N ALA A 15 -3.54 8.35 10.18
CA ALA A 15 -2.89 7.79 11.35
C ALA A 15 -1.40 8.13 11.34
N LYS A 16 -0.88 8.51 12.51
CA LYS A 16 0.55 8.76 12.74
C LYS A 16 1.26 7.43 12.96
N THR A 17 2.15 7.07 12.05
CA THR A 17 2.93 5.83 12.11
C THR A 17 4.41 6.17 11.93
N PRO A 18 5.35 5.54 12.66
CA PRO A 18 6.77 5.72 12.39
C PRO A 18 7.10 5.43 10.92
N TYR A 19 7.98 6.23 10.31
CA TYR A 19 8.35 6.09 8.90
C TYR A 19 8.83 4.67 8.53
N GLY A 20 9.52 3.97 9.43
CA GLY A 20 9.96 2.58 9.21
C GLY A 20 8.83 1.55 9.08
N GLU A 21 7.61 1.91 9.49
CA GLU A 21 6.41 1.10 9.31
C GLU A 21 5.46 1.67 8.25
N MET A 22 5.90 2.69 7.51
CA MET A 22 5.19 3.20 6.35
C MET A 22 5.64 2.49 5.09
N VAL A 23 4.69 2.32 4.19
CA VAL A 23 4.91 1.83 2.84
C VAL A 23 5.03 3.03 1.92
N ASP A 24 6.20 3.17 1.30
CA ASP A 24 6.45 4.17 0.28
C ASP A 24 6.00 3.65 -1.09
N LEU A 25 5.09 4.38 -1.73
CA LEU A 25 4.68 4.09 -3.10
C LEU A 25 5.62 4.84 -4.05
N LEU A 26 6.73 4.21 -4.43
CA LEU A 26 7.75 4.77 -5.34
C LEU A 26 7.21 5.43 -6.62
N TRP A 27 6.04 5.01 -7.12
CA TRP A 27 5.44 5.55 -8.34
C TRP A 27 4.66 6.86 -8.15
N CYS A 28 4.19 7.17 -6.94
CA CYS A 28 3.47 8.42 -6.65
C CYS A 28 4.03 9.21 -5.47
N GLY A 29 4.94 8.63 -4.68
CA GLY A 29 5.48 9.22 -3.46
C GLY A 29 4.49 9.28 -2.29
N HIS A 30 3.33 8.60 -2.38
CA HIS A 30 2.38 8.56 -1.28
C HIS A 30 2.84 7.59 -0.20
N LEU A 31 2.71 8.03 1.05
CA LEU A 31 3.04 7.25 2.24
C LEU A 31 1.76 6.70 2.86
N LEU A 32 1.67 5.37 2.93
CA LEU A 32 0.55 4.66 3.51
C LEU A 32 1.03 3.76 4.64
N CYS A 33 0.26 3.69 5.73
CA CYS A 33 0.57 2.71 6.77
C CYS A 33 0.34 1.28 6.24
N ARG A 34 1.08 0.32 6.77
CA ARG A 34 0.98 -1.10 6.39
C ARG A 34 -0.46 -1.63 6.48
N GLU A 35 -1.23 -1.17 7.46
CA GLU A 35 -2.62 -1.58 7.62
C GLU A 35 -3.53 -1.10 6.48
N CYS A 36 -3.38 0.15 6.03
CA CYS A 36 -4.11 0.65 4.87
C CYS A 36 -3.74 -0.13 3.61
N VAL A 37 -2.44 -0.36 3.38
CA VAL A 37 -1.97 -1.17 2.24
C VAL A 37 -2.50 -2.59 2.31
N HIS A 38 -2.44 -3.23 3.48
CA HIS A 38 -2.98 -4.56 3.71
C HIS A 38 -4.46 -4.62 3.36
N ARG A 39 -5.25 -3.67 3.88
CA ARG A 39 -6.69 -3.64 3.68
C ARG A 39 -7.06 -3.41 2.22
N THR A 40 -6.38 -2.49 1.54
CA THR A 40 -6.55 -2.26 0.10
C THR A 40 -6.21 -3.51 -0.68
N ALA A 41 -5.15 -4.22 -0.30
CA ALA A 41 -4.72 -5.42 -1.00
C ALA A 41 -5.67 -6.61 -0.82
N VAL A 42 -6.15 -6.84 0.40
CA VAL A 42 -7.12 -7.90 0.70
C VAL A 42 -8.47 -7.62 0.04
N ASN A 43 -8.89 -6.35 0.01
CA ASN A 43 -10.14 -5.95 -0.62
C ASN A 43 -10.03 -5.84 -2.15
N SER A 44 -8.83 -5.88 -2.71
CA SER A 44 -8.63 -5.83 -4.15
C SER A 44 -9.00 -7.16 -4.80
N THR A 45 -9.81 -7.07 -5.85
CA THR A 45 -10.16 -8.18 -6.73
C THR A 45 -9.19 -8.31 -7.91
N THR A 46 -8.36 -7.30 -8.13
CA THR A 46 -7.35 -7.27 -9.21
C THR A 46 -5.95 -7.54 -8.67
N TYR A 47 -5.11 -8.15 -9.51
CA TYR A 47 -3.70 -8.35 -9.22
C TYR A 47 -2.97 -7.03 -8.98
N ILE A 48 -3.20 -6.04 -9.86
CA ILE A 48 -2.67 -4.70 -9.75
C ILE A 48 -3.55 -3.92 -8.76
N ILE A 49 -2.93 -3.41 -7.70
CA ILE A 49 -3.60 -2.61 -6.68
C ILE A 49 -3.21 -1.16 -6.91
N HIS A 50 -4.19 -0.31 -7.16
CA HIS A 50 -3.97 1.13 -7.30
C HIS A 50 -3.86 1.80 -5.93
N CYS A 51 -3.15 2.91 -5.91
CA CYS A 51 -3.02 3.76 -4.74
C CYS A 51 -4.41 4.26 -4.32
N PRO A 52 -4.89 3.95 -3.10
CA PRO A 52 -6.20 4.38 -2.61
C PRO A 52 -6.25 5.86 -2.25
N VAL A 53 -5.09 6.55 -2.20
CA VAL A 53 -5.05 8.00 -1.96
C VAL A 53 -5.67 8.72 -3.15
N ALA A 54 -6.80 9.37 -2.92
CA ALA A 54 -7.34 10.36 -3.84
C ALA A 54 -6.70 11.71 -3.51
N SER A 55 -6.23 12.43 -4.53
CA SER A 55 -5.86 13.84 -4.33
C SER A 55 -7.10 14.60 -3.87
N GLU A 56 -6.97 15.45 -2.85
CA GLU A 56 -8.09 16.27 -2.36
C GLU A 56 -8.74 17.06 -3.51
N GLY A 57 -9.99 16.74 -3.84
CA GLY A 57 -10.75 17.37 -4.92
C GLY A 57 -10.39 16.95 -6.34
N GLY A 58 -9.58 15.89 -6.52
CA GLY A 58 -9.05 15.45 -7.81
C GLY A 58 -9.32 13.98 -8.17
N ALA A 59 -8.76 13.57 -9.31
CA ALA A 59 -8.81 12.17 -9.77
C ALA A 59 -8.06 11.23 -8.80
N PRO A 60 -8.49 9.96 -8.69
CA PRO A 60 -7.77 8.96 -7.89
C PRO A 60 -6.34 8.80 -8.41
N CYS A 61 -5.38 8.59 -7.50
CA CYS A 61 -4.01 8.32 -7.90
C CYS A 61 -3.96 7.05 -8.76
N ASN A 62 -3.58 7.21 -10.03
CA ASN A 62 -3.55 6.08 -10.97
C ASN A 62 -2.30 5.19 -10.81
N SER A 63 -1.40 5.54 -9.87
CA SER A 63 -0.20 4.75 -9.59
C SER A 63 -0.53 3.46 -8.85
N CYS A 64 0.34 2.47 -8.96
CA CYS A 64 0.15 1.14 -8.38
C CYS A 64 1.04 0.93 -7.16
N ILE A 65 0.53 0.21 -6.18
CA ILE A 65 1.33 -0.28 -5.06
C ILE A 65 2.26 -1.38 -5.59
N GLN A 66 3.55 -1.27 -5.27
CA GLN A 66 4.54 -2.26 -5.70
C GLN A 66 4.31 -3.61 -5.03
N GLU A 67 4.62 -4.69 -5.75
CA GLU A 67 4.51 -6.04 -5.23
C GLU A 67 5.40 -6.28 -4.02
N SER A 68 6.63 -5.77 -4.05
CA SER A 68 7.58 -5.82 -2.92
C SER A 68 6.98 -5.25 -1.63
N ALA A 69 6.35 -4.08 -1.72
CA ALA A 69 5.63 -3.48 -0.61
C ALA A 69 4.51 -4.38 -0.09
N LEU A 70 3.75 -4.99 -0.99
CA LEU A 70 2.66 -5.89 -0.64
C LEU A 70 3.18 -7.19 -0.02
N GLU A 71 4.31 -7.73 -0.48
CA GLU A 71 4.94 -8.93 0.09
C GLU A 71 5.41 -8.71 1.54
N THR A 72 5.81 -7.48 1.90
CA THR A 72 6.17 -7.15 3.29
C THR A 72 4.97 -7.00 4.23
N VAL A 73 3.77 -6.86 3.68
CA VAL A 73 2.54 -6.53 4.43
C VAL A 73 1.55 -7.69 4.44
N LEU A 74 1.46 -8.42 3.33
CA LEU A 74 0.56 -9.55 3.15
C LEU A 74 1.17 -10.85 3.65
N THR A 75 0.33 -11.72 4.20
CA THR A 75 0.73 -13.08 4.55
C THR A 75 0.95 -13.94 3.29
N ALA A 76 1.67 -15.04 3.45
CA ALA A 76 1.90 -16.00 2.36
C ALA A 76 0.61 -16.51 1.71
N GLN A 77 -0.50 -16.59 2.47
CA GLN A 77 -1.81 -16.99 1.94
C GLN A 77 -2.38 -15.93 1.00
N GLU A 78 -2.37 -14.66 1.40
CA GLU A 78 -2.93 -13.57 0.59
C GLU A 78 -2.08 -13.33 -0.67
N GLN A 79 -0.76 -13.46 -0.57
CA GLN A 79 0.14 -13.41 -1.72
C GLN A 79 -0.19 -14.52 -2.74
N ARG A 80 -0.44 -15.75 -2.29
CA ARG A 80 -0.84 -16.86 -3.18
C ARG A 80 -2.14 -16.55 -3.90
N ARG A 81 -3.16 -16.06 -3.18
CA ARG A 81 -4.45 -15.68 -3.77
C ARG A 81 -4.27 -14.66 -4.89
N ARG A 82 -3.40 -13.66 -4.67
CA ARG A 82 -3.08 -12.64 -5.68
C ARG A 82 -2.31 -13.19 -6.87
N LYS A 83 -1.35 -14.10 -6.67
CA LYS A 83 -0.65 -14.79 -7.76
C LYS A 83 -1.62 -15.56 -8.67
N THR A 84 -2.60 -16.24 -8.07
CA THR A 84 -3.66 -16.93 -8.85
C THR A 84 -4.54 -15.96 -9.66
N LEU A 85 -4.72 -14.70 -9.22
CA LEU A 85 -5.41 -13.67 -10.01
C LEU A 85 -4.55 -13.19 -11.20
N ALA A 86 -3.22 -13.13 -11.06
CA ALA A 86 -2.30 -12.82 -12.16
C ALA A 86 -2.33 -13.93 -13.23
N GLU A 87 -2.32 -15.18 -12.78
CA GLU A 87 -2.34 -16.36 -13.67
C GLU A 87 -3.67 -16.50 -14.44
N GLN A 88 -4.78 -16.07 -13.85
CA GLN A 88 -6.11 -16.11 -14.51
C GLN A 88 -6.35 -14.98 -15.51
N SER A 89 -5.49 -13.95 -15.53
CA SER A 89 -5.61 -12.80 -16.43
C SER A 89 -4.64 -12.84 -17.62
N SER A 90 -4.01 -14.00 -17.85
CA SER A 90 -3.11 -14.30 -18.98
C SER A 90 -3.76 -15.16 -20.05
#